data_AF-X1UTV3-F1
#
_entry.id   AF-X1UTV3-F1
#
_cell.length_a   1.000
_cell.length_b   1.000
_cell.length_c   1.000
_cell.angle_alpha   90.00
_cell.angle_beta   90.00
_cell.angle_gamma   90.00
#
_symmetry.space_group_name_H-M   'P 1'
#
loop_
_entity.id
_entity.type
_entity.pdbx_description
1 polymer ?
#
loop_
_entity_poly.entity_id
_entity_poly.type
_entity_poly.pdbx_seq_one_letter_code
_entity_poly.pdbx_strand_id
1 'polypeptide(L)'
;MASATHEELDELKDRVNYVKETDMAVVVSQSQNEIADMKNKGLDIKAHRERMLKEDLDTKFKDPDDPFRIVFVCAMWMTGFDVPSCSTIYLDRPMRNHTLMQTIARANRVFKDKVNGLIVDYVGVFRNIQKALAIYGSGSGG
;
A
#
# COMPACT_ATOMS: atom_id res chain seq x y z
N MET A 1 11.35 6.65 -38.20
CA MET A 1 11.10 6.77 -36.75
C MET A 1 9.91 7.70 -36.60
N ALA A 2 8.79 7.22 -36.05
CA ALA A 2 7.63 8.07 -35.82
C ALA A 2 7.99 9.12 -34.76
N SER A 3 7.89 10.40 -35.10
CA SER A 3 8.03 11.50 -34.13
C SER A 3 6.76 11.54 -33.29
N ALA A 4 6.89 11.44 -31.97
CA ALA A 4 5.79 11.71 -31.06
C ALA A 4 5.26 13.14 -31.29
N THR A 5 3.94 13.30 -31.22
CA THR A 5 3.25 14.58 -31.29
C THR A 5 3.60 15.45 -30.08
N HIS A 6 3.40 16.76 -30.17
CA HIS A 6 3.68 17.68 -29.05
C HIS A 6 2.83 17.34 -27.81
N GLU A 7 1.59 16.89 -28.03
CA GLU A 7 0.65 16.48 -26.99
C GLU A 7 1.12 15.21 -26.25
N GLU A 8 1.55 14.19 -26.99
CA GLU A 8 2.14 12.97 -26.39
C GLU A 8 3.40 13.26 -25.58
N LEU A 9 4.21 14.23 -26.01
CA LEU A 9 5.42 14.64 -25.28
C LEU A 9 5.07 15.34 -23.96
N ASP A 10 4.00 16.13 -23.94
CA ASP A 10 3.57 16.85 -22.74
C ASP A 10 2.94 15.88 -21.72
N GLU A 11 2.10 14.94 -22.15
CA GLU A 11 1.60 13.86 -21.28
C GLU A 11 2.73 13.01 -20.68
N LEU A 12 3.75 12.68 -21.47
CA LEU A 12 4.91 11.94 -20.97
C LEU A 12 5.68 12.74 -19.91
N LYS A 13 5.85 14.04 -20.11
CA LYS A 13 6.51 14.92 -19.14
C LYS A 13 5.73 14.96 -17.84
N ASP A 14 4.41 15.10 -17.90
CA ASP A 14 3.55 15.11 -16.71
C ASP A 14 3.65 13.81 -15.93
N ARG A 15 3.63 12.67 -16.64
CA ARG A 15 3.82 11.36 -16.01
C ARG A 15 5.20 11.19 -15.38
N VAL A 16 6.24 11.69 -16.03
CA VAL A 16 7.61 11.68 -15.47
C VAL A 16 7.69 12.56 -14.22
N ASN A 17 7.09 13.76 -14.26
CA ASN A 17 7.06 14.67 -13.12
C ASN A 17 6.31 14.04 -11.94
N TYR A 18 5.16 13.42 -12.20
CA TYR A 18 4.39 12.70 -11.20
C TYR A 18 5.23 11.62 -10.47
N VAL A 19 5.99 10.82 -11.21
CA VAL A 19 6.88 9.80 -10.62
C VAL A 19 8.04 10.44 -9.85
N LYS A 20 8.62 11.53 -10.34
CA LYS A 20 9.73 12.23 -9.67
C LYS A 20 9.32 12.91 -8.37
N GLU A 21 8.12 13.46 -8.33
CA GLU A 21 7.56 14.11 -7.14
C GLU A 21 7.00 13.12 -6.13
N THR A 22 6.83 11.85 -6.53
CA THR A 22 6.29 10.83 -5.64
C THR A 22 7.22 10.61 -4.46
N ASP A 23 6.70 10.91 -3.29
CA ASP A 23 7.34 10.72 -2.01
C ASP A 23 6.85 9.42 -1.34
N MET A 24 7.72 8.87 -0.50
CA MET A 24 7.50 7.59 0.16
C MET A 24 8.06 7.57 1.58
N ALA A 25 7.40 6.81 2.44
CA ALA A 25 7.77 6.71 3.85
C ALA A 25 7.48 5.32 4.42
N VAL A 26 8.22 4.98 5.47
CA VAL A 26 8.00 3.80 6.28
C VAL A 26 7.19 4.20 7.50
N VAL A 27 6.10 3.48 7.78
CA VAL A 27 5.25 3.69 8.95
C VAL A 27 5.14 2.37 9.73
N VAL A 28 5.89 2.29 10.83
CA VAL A 28 6.04 1.09 11.65
C VAL A 28 5.94 1.40 13.13
N SER A 29 5.40 0.46 13.91
CA SER A 29 5.30 0.60 15.35
C SER A 29 6.69 0.76 15.98
N GLN A 30 6.78 1.52 17.06
CA GLN A 30 8.01 1.64 17.83
C GLN A 30 8.20 0.43 18.75
N SER A 31 9.43 -0.06 18.88
CA SER A 31 9.79 -1.06 19.89
C SER A 31 10.93 -0.58 20.79
N GLN A 32 11.01 -1.15 22.00
CA GLN A 32 12.14 -0.87 22.90
C GLN A 32 13.45 -1.31 22.24
N ASN A 33 14.50 -0.49 22.37
CA ASN A 33 15.83 -0.74 21.81
C ASN A 33 15.91 -0.93 20.28
N GLU A 34 14.89 -0.51 19.52
CA GLU A 34 14.83 -0.72 18.06
C GLU A 34 16.06 -0.21 17.30
N ILE A 35 16.65 0.91 17.74
CA ILE A 35 17.81 1.51 17.08
C ILE A 35 19.02 0.59 17.19
N ALA A 36 19.24 -0.02 18.35
CA ALA A 36 20.34 -0.95 18.55
C ALA A 36 20.12 -2.25 17.76
N ASP A 37 18.90 -2.78 17.80
CA ASP A 37 18.52 -4.01 17.10
C ASP A 37 18.63 -3.86 15.57
N MET A 38 18.19 -2.73 15.03
CA MET A 38 18.31 -2.40 13.60
C MET A 38 19.77 -2.22 13.21
N LYS A 39 20.57 -1.52 14.01
CA LYS A 39 21.99 -1.31 13.75
C LYS A 39 22.77 -2.63 13.75
N ASN A 40 22.45 -3.56 14.64
CA ASN A 40 23.04 -4.90 14.66
C ASN A 40 22.73 -5.70 13.39
N LYS A 41 21.65 -5.37 12.69
CA LYS A 41 21.26 -5.94 11.38
C LYS A 41 21.79 -5.14 10.18
N GLY A 42 22.59 -4.10 10.42
CA GLY A 42 23.11 -3.22 9.37
C GLY A 42 22.10 -2.21 8.81
N LEU A 43 21.02 -1.94 9.54
CA LEU A 43 19.95 -1.02 9.13
C LEU A 43 19.95 0.24 10.03
N ASP A 44 19.54 1.38 9.47
CA ASP A 44 19.32 2.62 10.22
C ASP A 44 17.86 3.07 10.12
N ILE A 45 17.15 3.05 11.25
CA ILE A 45 15.75 3.49 11.35
C ILE A 45 15.62 4.94 11.81
N LYS A 46 16.69 5.60 12.28
CA LYS A 46 16.61 6.89 12.96
C LYS A 46 15.95 7.97 12.09
N ALA A 47 16.37 8.09 10.83
CA ALA A 47 15.80 9.06 9.90
C ALA A 47 14.30 8.83 9.66
N HIS A 48 13.90 7.56 9.49
CA HIS A 48 12.48 7.21 9.34
C HIS A 48 11.68 7.51 10.60
N ARG A 49 12.26 7.26 11.78
CA ARG A 49 11.61 7.54 13.07
C ARG A 49 11.43 9.04 13.30
N GLU A 50 12.46 9.83 13.01
CA GLU A 50 12.38 11.28 13.08
C GLU A 50 11.28 11.82 12.16
N ARG A 51 11.20 11.30 10.93
CA ARG A 51 10.13 11.64 9.99
C ARG A 51 8.74 11.30 10.51
N MET A 52 8.54 10.06 11.00
CA MET A 52 7.27 9.61 11.59
C MET A 52 6.82 10.45 12.80
N LEU A 53 7.76 11.06 13.54
CA LEU A 53 7.45 11.87 14.72
C LEU A 53 7.20 13.34 14.39
N LYS A 54 7.81 13.86 13.32
CA LYS A 54 7.72 15.28 12.95
C LYS A 54 6.62 15.58 11.95
N GLU A 55 6.31 14.65 11.06
CA GLU A 55 5.34 14.85 10.00
C GLU A 55 3.99 14.18 10.29
N ASP A 56 2.92 14.82 9.85
CA ASP A 56 1.56 14.28 9.91
C ASP A 56 1.27 13.35 8.72
N LEU A 57 1.95 12.20 8.72
CA LEU A 57 1.95 11.28 7.57
C LEU A 57 0.55 10.72 7.25
N ASP A 58 -0.32 10.57 8.25
CA ASP A 58 -1.66 10.01 8.06
C ASP A 58 -2.59 10.99 7.32
N THR A 59 -2.50 12.29 7.63
CA THR A 59 -3.22 13.36 6.92
C THR A 59 -2.69 13.51 5.51
N LYS A 60 -1.36 13.59 5.35
CA LYS A 60 -0.73 13.71 4.03
C LYS A 60 -1.13 12.58 3.10
N PHE A 61 -1.11 11.33 3.58
CA PHE A 61 -1.43 10.17 2.75
C PHE A 61 -2.93 10.06 2.39
N LYS A 62 -3.81 10.70 3.17
CA LYS A 62 -5.25 10.76 2.85
C LYS A 62 -5.55 11.80 1.78
N ASP A 63 -4.69 12.79 1.61
CA ASP A 63 -4.83 13.82 0.60
C ASP A 63 -4.41 13.27 -0.78
N PRO A 64 -5.34 13.18 -1.76
CA PRO A 64 -5.02 12.67 -3.09
C PRO A 64 -4.07 13.58 -3.90
N ASP A 65 -3.97 14.86 -3.54
CA ASP A 65 -3.12 15.83 -4.24
C ASP A 65 -1.70 15.90 -3.65
N ASP A 66 -1.47 15.31 -2.47
CA ASP A 66 -0.16 15.29 -1.82
C ASP A 66 0.84 14.39 -2.60
N PRO A 67 2.13 14.78 -2.68
CA PRO A 67 3.17 13.93 -3.27
C PRO A 67 3.41 12.61 -2.54
N PHE A 68 3.00 12.48 -1.27
CA PHE A 68 3.18 11.29 -0.44
C PHE A 68 2.23 10.17 -0.83
N ARG A 69 2.65 9.34 -1.79
CA ARG A 69 1.77 8.36 -2.48
C ARG A 69 2.11 6.90 -2.19
N ILE A 70 3.27 6.62 -1.59
CA ILE A 70 3.69 5.24 -1.28
C ILE A 70 4.06 5.12 0.19
N VAL A 71 3.42 4.18 0.89
CA VAL A 71 3.75 3.87 2.28
C VAL A 71 4.10 2.41 2.47
N PHE A 72 5.14 2.16 3.25
CA PHE A 72 5.54 0.83 3.69
C PHE A 72 5.09 0.60 5.13
N VAL A 73 4.24 -0.41 5.35
CA VAL A 73 3.66 -0.70 6.68
C VAL A 73 3.88 -2.16 7.08
N CYS A 74 3.99 -2.42 8.39
CA CYS A 74 4.02 -3.79 8.93
C CYS A 74 2.74 -4.17 9.68
N ALA A 75 2.31 -3.30 10.60
CA ALA A 75 1.13 -3.50 11.44
C ALA A 75 0.33 -2.20 11.64
N MET A 76 1.00 -1.04 11.55
CA MET A 76 0.34 0.25 11.52
C MET A 76 -0.56 0.36 10.28
N TRP A 77 -1.66 1.11 10.42
CA TRP A 77 -2.65 1.36 9.37
C TRP A 77 -3.37 0.12 8.80
N MET A 78 -3.08 -1.07 9.33
CA MET A 78 -3.83 -2.29 9.05
C MET A 78 -5.27 -2.24 9.57
N THR A 79 -5.54 -1.45 10.62
CA THR A 79 -6.86 -1.27 11.24
C THR A 79 -7.20 0.21 11.43
N GLY A 80 -8.44 0.60 11.11
CA GLY A 80 -8.96 1.94 11.38
C GLY A 80 -8.48 3.06 10.43
N PHE A 81 -7.45 2.80 9.61
CA PHE A 81 -6.99 3.71 8.57
C PHE A 81 -7.75 3.45 7.26
N ASP A 82 -8.45 4.46 6.76
CA ASP A 82 -9.30 4.41 5.57
C ASP A 82 -8.87 5.53 4.61
N VAL A 83 -8.53 5.14 3.38
CA VAL A 83 -8.04 6.03 2.32
C VAL A 83 -8.74 5.61 1.04
N PRO A 84 -9.91 6.18 0.71
CA PRO A 84 -10.68 5.77 -0.47
C PRO A 84 -9.91 5.90 -1.79
N SER A 85 -9.01 6.88 -1.89
CA SER A 85 -8.11 7.08 -3.04
C SER A 85 -7.07 5.97 -3.21
N CYS A 86 -6.79 5.18 -2.18
CA CYS A 86 -5.82 4.09 -2.25
C CYS A 86 -6.36 2.99 -3.19
N SER A 87 -5.66 2.80 -4.32
CA SER A 87 -6.04 1.86 -5.36
C SER A 87 -5.28 0.54 -5.28
N THR A 88 -4.05 0.54 -4.78
CA THR A 88 -3.17 -0.62 -4.90
C THR A 88 -2.57 -1.01 -3.56
N ILE A 89 -2.67 -2.29 -3.20
CA ILE A 89 -2.04 -2.85 -2.00
C ILE A 89 -1.12 -4.01 -2.40
N TYR A 90 0.12 -3.93 -1.95
CA TYR A 90 1.12 -5.00 -2.09
C TYR A 90 1.19 -5.82 -0.81
N LEU A 91 1.09 -7.14 -0.94
CA LEU A 91 1.08 -8.08 0.18
C LEU A 91 2.36 -8.92 0.16
N ASP A 92 3.22 -8.65 1.14
CA ASP A 92 4.45 -9.42 1.41
C ASP A 92 4.41 -10.17 2.75
N ARG A 93 3.34 -10.00 3.52
CA ARG A 93 3.13 -10.70 4.80
C ARG A 93 2.03 -11.75 4.67
N PRO A 94 2.24 -12.98 5.17
CA PRO A 94 1.16 -13.96 5.24
C PRO A 94 0.05 -13.44 6.17
N MET A 95 -1.11 -13.17 5.58
CA MET A 95 -2.33 -12.80 6.29
C MET A 95 -3.35 -13.94 6.17
N ARG A 96 -4.32 -14.02 7.09
CA ARG A 96 -5.33 -15.08 7.07
C ARG A 96 -6.72 -14.51 7.32
N ASN A 97 -7.72 -15.20 6.75
CA ASN A 97 -9.12 -15.05 7.10
C ASN A 97 -9.61 -13.58 7.05
N HIS A 98 -10.18 -13.10 8.14
CA HIS A 98 -10.83 -11.80 8.25
C HIS A 98 -9.88 -10.62 7.97
N THR A 99 -8.61 -10.71 8.39
CA THR A 99 -7.65 -9.61 8.22
C THR A 99 -7.40 -9.34 6.74
N LEU A 100 -7.24 -10.39 5.93
CA LEU A 100 -7.05 -10.23 4.49
C LEU A 100 -8.31 -9.66 3.82
N MET A 101 -9.50 -10.17 4.16
CA MET A 101 -10.75 -9.63 3.60
C MET A 101 -10.93 -8.15 3.95
N GLN A 102 -10.58 -7.74 5.17
CA GLN A 102 -10.60 -6.34 5.59
C GLN A 102 -9.62 -5.49 4.78
N THR A 103 -8.40 -5.97 4.54
CA THR A 103 -7.40 -5.28 3.72
C THR A 103 -7.88 -5.11 2.27
N ILE A 104 -8.41 -6.18 1.65
CA ILE A 104 -8.94 -6.15 0.28
C ILE A 104 -10.09 -5.16 0.18
N ALA A 105 -11.03 -5.18 1.12
CA ALA A 105 -12.19 -4.29 1.13
C ALA A 105 -11.79 -2.80 1.19
N ARG A 106 -10.65 -2.48 1.82
CA ARG A 106 -10.15 -1.09 1.86
C ARG A 106 -9.62 -0.60 0.53
N ALA A 107 -8.86 -1.42 -0.19
CA ALA A 107 -8.42 -1.06 -1.54
C ALA A 107 -9.62 -0.84 -2.48
N ASN A 108 -10.75 -1.52 -2.22
CA ASN A 108 -11.94 -1.45 -3.04
C ASN A 108 -12.99 -0.41 -2.60
N ARG A 109 -12.63 0.56 -1.75
CA ARG A 109 -13.49 1.72 -1.44
C ARG A 109 -13.75 2.54 -2.72
N VAL A 110 -14.97 3.02 -2.93
CA VAL A 110 -15.29 3.85 -4.11
C VAL A 110 -14.59 5.20 -3.99
N PHE A 111 -13.95 5.65 -5.07
CA PHE A 111 -13.32 6.96 -5.18
C PHE A 111 -13.39 7.46 -6.62
N LYS A 112 -13.33 8.77 -6.82
CA LYS A 112 -13.45 9.40 -8.15
C LYS A 112 -12.41 8.81 -9.11
N ASP A 113 -12.85 8.44 -10.31
CA ASP A 113 -12.02 7.89 -11.39
C ASP A 113 -11.30 6.57 -11.07
N LYS A 114 -11.55 5.98 -9.89
CA LYS A 114 -11.02 4.67 -9.51
C LYS A 114 -11.96 3.56 -9.97
N VAL A 115 -11.51 2.78 -10.95
CA VAL A 115 -12.28 1.65 -11.51
C VAL A 115 -12.37 0.47 -10.54
N ASN A 116 -11.26 0.12 -9.89
CA ASN A 116 -11.16 -1.02 -8.98
C ASN A 116 -10.00 -0.87 -7.99
N GLY A 117 -10.00 -1.70 -6.94
CA GLY A 117 -8.82 -1.95 -6.11
C GLY A 117 -7.95 -3.08 -6.68
N LEU A 118 -6.64 -2.85 -6.79
CA LEU A 118 -5.64 -3.83 -7.20
C LEU A 118 -4.92 -4.40 -5.97
N ILE A 119 -4.85 -5.73 -5.88
CA ILE A 119 -4.08 -6.42 -4.85
C ILE A 119 -2.98 -7.23 -5.53
N VAL A 120 -1.73 -6.98 -5.14
CA VAL A 120 -0.56 -7.71 -5.61
C VAL A 120 -0.07 -8.61 -4.49
N ASP A 121 -0.22 -9.92 -4.66
CA ASP A 121 0.11 -10.93 -3.64
C ASP A 121 1.40 -11.68 -3.97
N TYR A 122 2.45 -11.42 -3.20
CA TYR A 122 3.74 -12.09 -3.35
C TYR A 122 3.86 -13.38 -2.52
N VAL A 123 2.97 -13.59 -1.55
CA VAL A 123 3.03 -14.72 -0.60
C VAL A 123 2.15 -15.88 -1.03
N GLY A 124 1.19 -15.65 -1.93
CA GLY A 124 0.24 -16.65 -2.42
C GLY A 124 -0.93 -16.89 -1.46
N VAL A 125 -1.31 -15.86 -0.70
CA VAL A 125 -2.44 -15.89 0.23
C VAL A 125 -3.78 -16.12 -0.50
N PHE A 126 -3.97 -15.60 -1.71
CA PHE A 126 -5.19 -15.82 -2.49
C PHE A 126 -5.45 -17.28 -2.79
N ARG A 127 -4.40 -18.06 -3.05
CA ARG A 127 -4.52 -19.51 -3.32
C ARG A 127 -5.08 -20.26 -2.11
N ASN A 128 -4.77 -19.79 -0.90
CA ASN A 128 -5.32 -20.36 0.34
C ASN A 128 -6.80 -20.02 0.50
N ILE A 129 -7.21 -18.79 0.16
CA ILE A 129 -8.62 -18.39 0.16
C ILE A 129 -9.41 -19.16 -0.90
N GLN A 130 -8.92 -19.27 -2.13
CA GLN A 130 -9.62 -19.99 -3.19
C GLN A 130 -9.83 -21.46 -2.81
N LYS A 131 -8.83 -22.11 -2.21
CA LYS A 131 -8.99 -23.47 -1.67
C LYS A 131 -10.04 -23.53 -0.56
N ALA A 132 -10.02 -22.59 0.38
CA ALA A 132 -11.02 -22.54 1.45
C ALA A 132 -12.44 -22.32 0.88
N LEU A 133 -12.62 -21.34 -0.01
CA LEU A 133 -13.89 -21.06 -0.68
C LEU A 133 -14.38 -22.23 -1.53
N ALA A 134 -13.48 -22.96 -2.21
CA ALA A 134 -13.85 -24.14 -2.99
C ALA A 134 -14.42 -25.26 -2.10
N ILE A 135 -13.87 -25.47 -0.90
CA ILE A 135 -14.37 -26.45 0.07
C ILE A 135 -15.79 -26.07 0.55
N TYR A 136 -16.05 -24.77 0.76
CA TYR A 136 -17.38 -24.30 1.17
C TYR A 136 -18.38 -24.20 0.00
N GLY A 137 -17.93 -23.87 -1.21
CA GLY A 137 -18.75 -23.75 -2.42
C GLY A 137 -19.23 -25.08 -2.98
N SER A 138 -18.56 -26.19 -2.66
CA SER A 138 -19.00 -27.55 -2.98
C SER A 138 -19.99 -28.15 -1.97
N GLY A 139 -20.40 -27.38 -0.94
CA GLY A 139 -21.23 -27.84 0.18
C GLY A 139 -22.68 -27.36 0.18
N SER A 140 -23.27 -27.04 -0.98
CA SER A 140 -24.70 -26.70 -1.08
C SER A 140 -25.37 -27.43 -2.25
N GLY A 141 -25.45 -28.75 -2.13
CA GLY A 141 -26.57 -29.52 -2.67
C GLY A 141 -27.60 -29.66 -1.55
N GLY A 142 -28.59 -28.77 -1.56
CA GLY A 142 -29.79 -28.78 -0.71
C GLY A 142 -30.94 -28.26 -1.53
#